data_AF-A0A813GNY5-F1
#
_entry.id   AF-A0A813GNY5-F1
#
_cell.length_a   1.000
_cell.length_b   1.000
_cell.length_c   1.000
_cell.angle_alpha   90.00
_cell.angle_beta   90.00
_cell.angle_gamma   90.00
#
_symmetry.space_group_name_H-M   'P 1'
#
loop_
_entity.id
_entity.type
_entity.pdbx_description
1 polymer ?
#
loop_
_entity_poly.entity_id
_entity_poly.type
_entity_poly.pdbx_seq_one_letter_code
_entity_poly.pdbx_strand_id
1 'polypeptide(L)'
;DVRKQFFERIKEGTTWLQPEGRNGPIPRKTAWMVRKGCECKYRYGGIEVEPAEYPPWMIELMTSLMPLCGLQQTTHWPDSCNMNLYEDGGMSVGWHSDDEKIFQGKFRDIAIISLSLGVTRKFELRSNWPGEREKRVHQVLLGDGDLMTMEGMTQKHFQHRVPKEDNITGPRINLTWRWVGKHTPQCPACRARGSVNGPPPELTPVPSGRTPPPPAQPIESPVTSFKQDPQQTPILPSLGLEAPAVSSTAPEPGGLRAASCKAAPQMPPFPGMPAGGMMPQM
;
A
#
# COMPACT_ATOMS: atom_id res chain seq x y z
N ASP A 1 -11.53 21.55 -11.59
CA ASP A 1 -11.30 20.40 -10.69
C ASP A 1 -9.82 20.39 -10.31
N VAL A 2 -9.51 20.50 -9.01
CA VAL A 2 -8.14 20.54 -8.46
C VAL A 2 -7.36 19.27 -8.78
N ARG A 3 -8.02 18.09 -8.77
CA ARG A 3 -7.35 16.82 -9.08
C ARG A 3 -6.83 16.79 -10.50
N LYS A 4 -7.64 17.24 -11.46
CA LYS A 4 -7.26 17.37 -12.87
C LYS A 4 -6.07 18.33 -13.06
N GLN A 5 -6.07 19.47 -12.36
CA GLN A 5 -4.96 20.43 -12.44
C GLN A 5 -3.64 19.82 -11.92
N PHE A 6 -3.67 19.12 -10.78
CA PHE A 6 -2.51 18.40 -10.29
C PHE A 6 -2.10 17.27 -11.23
N PHE A 7 -3.05 16.51 -11.78
CA PHE A 7 -2.75 15.43 -12.73
C PHE A 7 -1.93 15.96 -13.92
N GLU A 8 -2.40 16.99 -14.61
CA GLU A 8 -1.68 17.55 -15.77
C GLU A 8 -0.33 18.14 -15.37
N ARG A 9 -0.29 18.95 -14.30
CA ARG A 9 0.95 19.58 -13.82
C ARG A 9 2.00 18.55 -13.42
N ILE A 10 1.59 17.45 -12.80
CA ILE A 10 2.50 16.36 -12.43
C ILE A 10 2.95 15.60 -13.67
N LYS A 11 2.02 15.30 -14.59
CA LYS A 11 2.33 14.57 -15.82
C LYS A 11 3.35 15.31 -16.68
N GLU A 12 3.16 16.62 -16.87
CA GLU A 12 4.02 17.48 -17.68
C GLU A 12 5.29 17.92 -16.93
N GLY A 13 5.17 18.21 -15.64
CA GLY A 13 6.27 18.75 -14.81
C GLY A 13 7.19 17.69 -14.22
N THR A 14 7.07 16.43 -14.62
CA THR A 14 7.91 15.32 -14.15
C THR A 14 8.72 14.75 -15.30
N THR A 15 10.03 14.61 -15.11
CA THR A 15 10.89 13.83 -16.01
C THR A 15 10.66 12.35 -15.79
N TRP A 16 9.77 11.76 -16.59
CA TRP A 16 9.44 10.34 -16.53
C TRP A 16 10.50 9.47 -17.20
N LEU A 17 10.96 8.45 -16.50
CA LEU A 17 11.88 7.43 -17.01
C LEU A 17 11.14 6.12 -17.22
N GLN A 18 11.50 5.35 -18.24
CA GLN A 18 11.05 3.97 -18.41
C GLN A 18 12.27 3.05 -18.48
N PRO A 19 12.86 2.68 -17.32
CA PRO A 19 14.02 1.81 -17.27
C PRO A 19 13.78 0.46 -17.94
N GLU A 20 14.84 -0.11 -18.49
CA GLU A 20 14.83 -1.46 -19.03
C GLU A 20 15.21 -2.47 -17.94
N GLY A 21 14.39 -3.52 -17.82
CA GLY A 21 14.72 -4.71 -17.05
C GLY A 21 15.26 -5.81 -17.95
N ARG A 22 15.46 -7.00 -17.38
CA ARG A 22 15.94 -8.18 -18.13
C ARG A 22 15.05 -8.58 -19.30
N ASN A 23 13.75 -8.27 -19.23
CA ASN A 23 12.74 -8.67 -20.21
C ASN A 23 12.23 -7.47 -21.03
N GLY A 24 13.05 -6.42 -21.19
CA GLY A 24 12.69 -5.18 -21.88
C GLY A 24 12.20 -4.09 -20.94
N PRO A 25 11.56 -3.03 -21.47
CA PRO A 25 11.13 -1.88 -20.68
C PRO A 25 10.15 -2.32 -19.59
N ILE A 26 10.32 -1.79 -18.38
CA ILE A 26 9.34 -2.05 -17.33
C ILE A 26 7.97 -1.53 -17.78
N PRO A 27 6.88 -2.22 -17.41
CA PRO A 27 5.54 -1.87 -17.89
C PRO A 27 4.94 -0.68 -17.14
N ARG A 28 5.71 0.39 -16.92
CA ARG A 28 5.30 1.69 -16.36
C ARG A 28 6.41 2.72 -16.52
N LYS A 29 6.07 4.00 -16.47
CA LYS A 29 7.06 5.07 -16.28
C LYS A 29 7.23 5.36 -14.80
N THR A 30 8.42 5.78 -14.39
CA THR A 30 8.73 6.10 -12.99
C THR A 30 9.54 7.38 -12.86
N ALA A 31 9.40 8.04 -11.73
CA ALA A 31 10.30 9.08 -11.27
C ALA A 31 10.58 8.87 -9.77
N TRP A 32 11.79 9.16 -9.34
CA TRP A 32 12.18 9.11 -7.95
C TRP A 32 12.49 10.52 -7.46
N MET A 33 11.80 10.95 -6.42
CA MET A 33 12.00 12.28 -5.86
C MET A 33 12.32 12.21 -4.37
N VAL A 34 13.13 13.14 -3.90
CA VAL A 34 13.56 13.23 -2.51
C VAL A 34 13.56 14.68 -2.03
N ARG A 35 13.45 14.86 -0.72
CA ARG A 35 13.60 16.16 -0.08
C ARG A 35 15.02 16.71 -0.32
N LYS A 36 15.11 18.03 -0.50
CA LYS A 36 16.37 18.78 -0.60
C LYS A 36 17.43 18.28 0.38
N GLY A 37 18.64 18.04 -0.12
CA GLY A 37 19.79 17.53 0.64
C GLY A 37 19.87 16.00 0.73
N CYS A 38 18.87 15.26 0.27
CA CYS A 38 18.97 13.83 0.05
C CYS A 38 19.45 13.53 -1.37
N GLU A 39 20.40 12.62 -1.51
CA GLU A 39 20.94 12.16 -2.81
C GLU A 39 20.84 10.62 -2.92
N CYS A 40 19.99 10.01 -2.09
CA CYS A 40 19.83 8.56 -2.11
C CYS A 40 19.06 8.12 -3.35
N LYS A 41 19.65 7.20 -4.12
CA LYS A 41 19.04 6.60 -5.30
C LYS A 41 17.99 5.56 -4.91
N TYR A 42 16.99 5.40 -5.77
CA TYR A 42 16.00 4.35 -5.61
C TYR A 42 16.44 3.10 -6.37
N ARG A 43 16.51 1.97 -5.67
CA ARG A 43 16.98 0.69 -6.22
C ARG A 43 15.90 -0.36 -6.05
N TYR A 44 15.39 -0.89 -7.15
CA TYR A 44 14.39 -1.96 -7.14
C TYR A 44 14.61 -2.90 -8.33
N GLY A 45 14.44 -4.20 -8.15
CA GLY A 45 14.49 -5.17 -9.27
C GLY A 45 15.76 -5.12 -10.14
N GLY A 46 16.88 -4.65 -9.60
CA GLY A 46 18.13 -4.45 -10.35
C GLY A 46 18.23 -3.12 -11.11
N ILE A 47 17.19 -2.31 -11.08
CA ILE A 47 17.14 -0.97 -11.66
C ILE A 47 17.55 0.05 -10.60
N GLU A 48 18.23 1.10 -11.05
CA GLU A 48 18.62 2.26 -10.25
C GLU A 48 18.06 3.52 -10.89
N VAL A 49 17.40 4.37 -10.08
CA VAL A 49 16.82 5.63 -10.52
C VAL A 49 17.44 6.76 -9.72
N GLU A 50 17.98 7.76 -10.43
CA GLU A 50 18.57 8.94 -9.82
C GLU A 50 17.49 9.80 -9.12
N PRO A 51 17.81 10.41 -7.96
CA PRO A 51 16.88 11.28 -7.26
C PRO A 51 16.74 12.62 -7.97
N ALA A 52 15.51 13.10 -8.11
CA ALA A 52 15.19 14.49 -8.33
C ALA A 52 14.79 15.17 -7.01
N GLU A 53 15.13 16.44 -6.84
CA GLU A 53 14.61 17.21 -5.70
C GLU A 53 13.10 17.44 -5.86
N TYR A 54 12.38 17.48 -4.74
CA TYR A 54 10.95 17.83 -4.75
C TYR A 54 10.70 19.19 -5.43
N PRO A 55 9.92 19.21 -6.52
CA PRO A 55 9.53 20.45 -7.17
C PRO A 55 8.47 21.21 -6.34
N PRO A 56 8.24 22.51 -6.61
CA PRO A 56 7.26 23.31 -5.88
C PRO A 56 5.85 22.68 -5.83
N TRP A 57 5.42 22.03 -6.92
CA TRP A 57 4.12 21.37 -6.98
C TRP A 57 4.01 20.19 -6.01
N MET A 58 5.11 19.51 -5.69
CA MET A 58 5.12 18.40 -4.74
C MET A 58 4.89 18.94 -3.32
N ILE A 59 5.55 20.05 -2.98
CA ILE A 59 5.40 20.69 -1.67
C ILE A 59 3.97 21.22 -1.49
N GLU A 60 3.42 21.85 -2.53
CA GLU A 60 2.02 22.32 -2.55
C GLU A 60 1.05 21.16 -2.33
N LEU A 61 1.20 20.06 -3.09
CA LEU A 61 0.37 18.87 -2.96
C LEU A 61 0.47 18.25 -1.55
N MET A 62 1.69 18.11 -1.03
CA MET A 62 1.92 17.58 0.32
C MET A 62 1.30 18.48 1.41
N THR A 63 1.27 19.80 1.20
CA THR A 63 0.60 20.74 2.12
C THR A 63 -0.90 20.46 2.24
N SER A 64 -1.55 20.07 1.15
CA SER A 64 -2.97 19.71 1.17
C SER A 64 -3.23 18.30 1.72
N LEU A 65 -2.31 17.34 1.51
CA LEU A 65 -2.56 15.92 1.78
C LEU A 65 -2.03 15.42 3.11
N MET A 66 -0.84 15.85 3.54
CA MET A 66 -0.20 15.34 4.74
C MET A 66 -1.03 15.58 6.03
N PRO A 67 -1.72 16.73 6.20
CA PRO A 67 -2.63 16.94 7.33
C PRO A 67 -3.78 15.93 7.38
N LEU A 68 -4.25 15.41 6.24
CA LEU A 68 -5.30 14.38 6.18
C LEU A 68 -4.84 13.04 6.77
N CYS A 69 -3.52 12.81 6.80
CA CYS A 69 -2.89 11.64 7.41
C CYS A 69 -2.42 11.90 8.86
N GLY A 70 -2.81 13.04 9.46
CA GLY A 70 -2.39 13.42 10.81
C GLY A 70 -1.02 14.09 10.89
N LEU A 71 -0.36 14.33 9.75
CA LEU A 71 0.98 14.92 9.69
C LEU A 71 0.92 16.44 9.60
N GLN A 72 0.63 17.08 10.75
CA GLN A 72 0.48 18.54 10.82
C GLN A 72 1.80 19.31 10.68
N GLN A 73 2.90 18.71 11.12
CA GLN A 73 4.23 19.35 11.09
C GLN A 73 5.03 18.91 9.87
N THR A 74 5.54 19.87 9.11
CA THR A 74 6.30 19.65 7.87
C THR A 74 7.61 18.87 8.08
N THR A 75 8.15 18.93 9.30
CA THR A 75 9.31 18.15 9.76
C THR A 75 9.03 16.65 9.82
N HIS A 76 7.76 16.26 10.04
CA HIS A 76 7.34 14.86 10.05
C HIS A 76 6.92 14.35 8.68
N TRP A 77 6.82 15.22 7.67
CA TRP A 77 6.42 14.79 6.33
C TRP A 77 7.43 13.84 5.68
N PRO A 78 6.97 12.94 4.80
CA PRO A 78 7.84 12.02 4.10
C PRO A 78 8.88 12.76 3.26
N ASP A 79 10.08 12.20 3.19
CA ASP A 79 11.23 12.82 2.54
C ASP A 79 11.66 12.12 1.26
N SER A 80 10.86 11.17 0.81
CA SER A 80 11.00 10.56 -0.50
C SER A 80 9.65 10.17 -1.12
N CYS A 81 9.59 10.15 -2.45
CA CYS A 81 8.40 9.78 -3.21
C CYS A 81 8.80 8.99 -4.47
N ASN A 82 8.31 7.77 -4.59
CA ASN A 82 8.35 7.05 -5.86
C ASN A 82 7.05 7.29 -6.63
N MET A 83 7.19 7.77 -7.85
CA MET A 83 6.09 8.06 -8.73
C MET A 83 6.01 7.02 -9.83
N ASN A 84 4.78 6.67 -10.21
CA ASN A 84 4.51 5.72 -11.28
C ASN A 84 3.44 6.30 -12.20
N LEU A 85 3.71 6.32 -13.50
CA LEU A 85 2.75 6.67 -14.55
C LEU A 85 2.44 5.41 -15.35
N TYR A 86 1.16 5.05 -15.34
CA TYR A 86 0.57 4.01 -16.16
C TYR A 86 -0.21 4.72 -17.26
N GLU A 87 0.24 4.65 -18.52
CA GLU A 87 -0.43 5.34 -19.63
C GLU A 87 -1.79 4.70 -19.96
N ASP A 88 -1.91 3.40 -19.71
CA ASP A 88 -3.10 2.60 -19.95
C ASP A 88 -3.15 1.37 -19.01
N GLY A 89 -4.13 0.51 -19.26
CA GLY A 89 -4.32 -0.78 -18.61
C GLY A 89 -3.30 -1.87 -18.96
N GLY A 90 -2.53 -1.71 -20.04
CA GLY A 90 -1.44 -2.61 -20.40
C GLY A 90 -0.22 -2.45 -19.50
N MET A 91 -0.05 -1.27 -18.91
CA MET A 91 0.96 -0.98 -17.88
C MET A 91 0.57 -1.57 -16.51
N SER A 92 1.55 -2.09 -15.79
CA SER A 92 1.37 -2.84 -14.54
C SER A 92 2.61 -2.79 -13.64
N VAL A 93 2.46 -3.26 -12.41
CA VAL A 93 3.59 -3.66 -11.55
C VAL A 93 3.26 -5.03 -10.99
N GLY A 94 4.21 -5.97 -11.07
CA GLY A 94 4.03 -7.33 -10.57
C GLY A 94 3.93 -7.40 -9.04
N TRP A 95 3.73 -8.60 -8.52
CA TRP A 95 3.74 -8.83 -7.08
C TRP A 95 5.09 -8.44 -6.47
N HIS A 96 5.07 -7.50 -5.53
CA HIS A 96 6.25 -7.01 -4.83
C HIS A 96 5.88 -6.50 -3.44
N SER A 97 6.88 -6.28 -2.60
CA SER A 97 6.77 -5.54 -1.35
C SER A 97 7.73 -4.37 -1.42
N ASP A 98 7.42 -3.25 -0.78
CA ASP A 98 8.32 -2.09 -0.68
C ASP A 98 9.41 -2.36 0.36
N ASP A 99 10.29 -3.29 0.01
CA ASP A 99 11.23 -3.94 0.91
C ASP A 99 12.68 -3.45 0.71
N GLU A 100 12.84 -2.33 0.01
CA GLU A 100 14.12 -1.73 -0.29
C GLU A 100 14.87 -1.37 0.99
N LYS A 101 16.18 -1.62 0.98
CA LYS A 101 17.06 -1.37 2.13
C LYS A 101 16.98 0.08 2.61
N ILE A 102 16.66 1.04 1.75
CA ILE A 102 16.56 2.45 2.15
C ILE A 102 15.39 2.71 3.12
N PHE A 103 14.31 1.92 3.06
CA PHE A 103 13.13 2.10 3.91
C PHE A 103 13.13 1.21 5.16
N GLN A 104 13.87 0.09 5.13
CA GLN A 104 13.95 -0.89 6.22
C GLN A 104 12.64 -1.66 6.49
N GLY A 105 11.70 -1.69 5.54
CA GLY A 105 10.36 -2.30 5.70
C GLY A 105 10.33 -3.81 5.97
N LYS A 106 11.45 -4.53 5.78
CA LYS A 106 11.58 -5.94 6.20
C LYS A 106 11.78 -6.13 7.71
N PHE A 107 12.34 -5.12 8.36
CA PHE A 107 12.92 -5.25 9.70
C PHE A 107 12.16 -4.46 10.75
N ARG A 108 11.44 -3.41 10.35
CA ARG A 108 10.68 -2.55 11.24
C ARG A 108 9.40 -2.05 10.59
N ASP A 109 8.50 -1.54 11.43
CA ASP A 109 7.32 -0.82 11.01
C ASP A 109 7.71 0.36 10.11
N ILE A 110 6.98 0.52 9.02
CA ILE A 110 7.09 1.69 8.14
C ILE A 110 5.70 2.19 7.79
N ALA A 111 5.63 3.47 7.44
CA ALA A 111 4.44 4.11 6.93
C ALA A 111 4.66 4.50 5.46
N ILE A 112 3.67 4.21 4.63
CA ILE A 112 3.63 4.56 3.21
C ILE A 112 2.31 5.28 2.95
N ILE A 113 2.38 6.41 2.26
CA ILE A 113 1.22 7.17 1.81
C ILE A 113 1.17 7.12 0.29
N SER A 114 0.06 6.67 -0.29
CA SER A 114 -0.13 6.50 -1.72
C SER A 114 -1.32 7.33 -2.21
N LEU A 115 -1.09 8.26 -3.13
CA LEU A 115 -2.15 8.99 -3.84
C LEU A 115 -2.31 8.45 -5.25
N SER A 116 -3.54 8.20 -5.66
CA SER A 116 -3.91 7.88 -7.04
C SER A 116 -4.59 9.06 -7.71
N LEU A 117 -4.18 9.40 -8.94
CA LEU A 117 -4.82 10.41 -9.78
C LEU A 117 -5.08 9.83 -11.19
N GLY A 118 -6.17 10.24 -11.82
CA GLY A 118 -6.58 9.73 -13.14
C GLY A 118 -7.48 8.49 -13.05
N VAL A 119 -7.35 7.56 -13.99
CA VAL A 119 -8.28 6.41 -14.08
C VAL A 119 -8.17 5.47 -12.88
N THR A 120 -9.31 4.91 -12.49
CA THR A 120 -9.37 3.89 -11.43
C THR A 120 -8.64 2.63 -11.84
N ARG A 121 -7.81 2.10 -10.94
CA ARG A 121 -7.10 0.82 -11.13
C ARG A 121 -7.24 -0.08 -9.91
N LYS A 122 -7.08 -1.38 -10.15
CA LYS A 122 -6.99 -2.37 -9.07
C LYS A 122 -5.65 -2.26 -8.36
N PHE A 123 -5.71 -2.25 -7.04
CA PHE A 123 -4.59 -2.52 -6.15
C PHE A 123 -4.88 -3.84 -5.44
N GLU A 124 -4.04 -4.84 -5.69
CA GLU A 124 -4.22 -6.17 -5.11
C GLU A 124 -3.16 -6.42 -4.04
N LEU A 125 -3.55 -7.10 -2.95
CA LEU A 125 -2.71 -7.42 -1.80
C LEU A 125 -2.86 -8.90 -1.45
N ARG A 126 -1.76 -9.61 -1.20
CA ARG A 126 -1.73 -11.02 -0.78
C ARG A 126 -0.67 -11.25 0.29
N SER A 127 -0.88 -12.25 1.14
CA SER A 127 0.14 -12.69 2.11
C SER A 127 1.37 -13.29 1.41
N ASN A 128 2.55 -13.02 1.95
CA ASN A 128 3.83 -13.63 1.52
C ASN A 128 3.94 -15.10 1.95
N TRP A 129 3.34 -15.45 3.09
CA TRP A 129 3.34 -16.81 3.65
C TRP A 129 1.90 -17.24 3.93
N PRO A 130 1.08 -17.44 2.88
CA PRO A 130 -0.30 -17.85 3.08
C PRO A 130 -0.33 -19.28 3.61
N GLY A 131 -1.04 -19.50 4.73
CA GLY A 131 -1.52 -20.84 5.06
C GLY A 131 -2.44 -21.38 3.95
N GLU A 132 -2.75 -22.68 3.97
CA GLU A 132 -3.60 -23.28 2.92
C GLU A 132 -4.97 -22.59 2.77
N ARG A 133 -5.51 -22.06 3.88
CA ARG A 133 -6.79 -21.35 3.94
C ARG A 133 -6.68 -19.83 3.69
N GLU A 134 -5.47 -19.30 3.54
CA GLU A 134 -5.18 -17.85 3.47
C GLU A 134 -4.66 -17.38 2.09
N LYS A 135 -4.80 -18.20 1.05
CA LYS A 135 -4.39 -17.86 -0.33
C LYS A 135 -5.25 -16.76 -0.99
N ARG A 136 -5.97 -15.96 -0.21
CA ARG A 136 -6.88 -14.93 -0.71
C ARG A 136 -6.10 -13.71 -1.19
N VAL A 137 -6.51 -13.20 -2.35
CA VAL A 137 -6.10 -11.87 -2.83
C VAL A 137 -7.16 -10.88 -2.41
N HIS A 138 -6.75 -9.85 -1.68
CA HIS A 138 -7.57 -8.68 -1.36
C HIS A 138 -7.43 -7.67 -2.50
N GLN A 139 -8.51 -6.97 -2.84
CA GLN A 139 -8.53 -5.98 -3.90
C GLN A 139 -9.12 -4.68 -3.38
N VAL A 140 -8.46 -3.57 -3.71
CA VAL A 140 -8.94 -2.21 -3.49
C VAL A 140 -9.00 -1.52 -4.84
N LEU A 141 -10.09 -0.81 -5.13
CA LEU A 141 -10.17 0.07 -6.30
C LEU A 141 -9.71 1.46 -5.88
N LEU A 142 -8.66 1.96 -6.53
CA LEU A 142 -8.11 3.30 -6.27
C LEU A 142 -8.38 4.19 -7.47
N GLY A 143 -9.28 5.16 -7.29
CA GLY A 143 -9.71 6.16 -8.27
C GLY A 143 -9.00 7.50 -8.13
N ASP A 144 -9.49 8.49 -8.88
CA ASP A 144 -8.96 9.84 -8.90
C ASP A 144 -9.11 10.54 -7.54
N GLY A 145 -7.98 10.86 -6.92
CA GLY A 145 -7.89 11.49 -5.60
C GLY A 145 -7.86 10.51 -4.43
N ASP A 146 -7.90 9.20 -4.67
CA ASP A 146 -7.91 8.23 -3.57
C ASP A 146 -6.55 8.19 -2.85
N LEU A 147 -6.59 8.29 -1.52
CA LEU A 147 -5.44 8.30 -0.64
C LEU A 147 -5.40 7.01 0.19
N MET A 148 -4.36 6.21 0.02
CA MET A 148 -4.20 4.93 0.69
C MET A 148 -2.96 4.93 1.58
N THR A 149 -3.06 4.40 2.80
CA THR A 149 -1.90 4.14 3.66
C THR A 149 -1.58 2.66 3.77
N MET A 150 -0.29 2.33 3.80
CA MET A 150 0.20 1.01 4.20
C MET A 150 1.15 1.19 5.38
N GLU A 151 0.82 0.56 6.50
CA GLU A 151 1.43 0.83 7.80
C GLU A 151 1.88 -0.46 8.50
N GLY A 152 2.73 -0.31 9.51
CA GLY A 152 3.28 -1.41 10.30
C GLY A 152 4.18 -2.31 9.45
N MET A 153 4.04 -3.62 9.64
CA MET A 153 4.85 -4.65 8.97
C MET A 153 4.26 -5.12 7.63
N THR A 154 3.44 -4.29 6.97
CA THR A 154 2.76 -4.66 5.72
C THR A 154 3.75 -5.13 4.66
N GLN A 155 4.90 -4.44 4.53
CA GLN A 155 5.91 -4.78 3.52
C GLN A 155 6.74 -6.03 3.85
N LYS A 156 6.70 -6.49 5.11
CA LYS A 156 7.26 -7.79 5.48
C LYS A 156 6.30 -8.92 5.14
N HIS A 157 5.02 -8.76 5.49
CA HIS A 157 4.04 -9.85 5.47
C HIS A 157 3.21 -9.95 4.19
N PHE A 158 3.14 -8.89 3.40
CA PHE A 158 2.30 -8.85 2.21
C PHE A 158 3.05 -8.39 0.97
N GLN A 159 2.62 -8.94 -0.16
CA GLN A 159 2.93 -8.45 -1.49
C GLN A 159 1.73 -7.72 -2.05
N HIS A 160 1.98 -6.69 -2.84
CA HIS A 160 0.96 -5.99 -3.59
C HIS A 160 1.32 -5.86 -5.08
N ARG A 161 0.33 -5.56 -5.90
CA ARG A 161 0.49 -5.34 -7.34
C ARG A 161 -0.56 -4.40 -7.92
N VAL A 162 -0.27 -3.87 -9.11
CA VAL A 162 -1.27 -3.27 -10.00
C VAL A 162 -1.32 -4.15 -11.25
N PRO A 163 -2.38 -4.98 -11.43
CA PRO A 163 -2.46 -5.91 -12.56
C PRO A 163 -2.73 -5.18 -13.88
N LYS A 164 -2.51 -5.86 -15.00
CA LYS A 164 -2.98 -5.41 -16.31
C LYS A 164 -4.50 -5.48 -16.38
N GLU A 165 -5.12 -4.51 -17.05
CA GLU A 165 -6.58 -4.38 -17.18
C GLU A 165 -6.94 -3.91 -18.60
N ASP A 166 -7.34 -4.82 -19.48
CA ASP A 166 -7.50 -4.54 -20.93
C ASP A 166 -8.52 -3.44 -21.26
N ASN A 167 -9.49 -3.19 -20.37
CA ASN A 167 -10.55 -2.19 -20.59
C ASN A 167 -10.19 -0.77 -20.11
N ILE A 168 -8.94 -0.54 -19.69
CA ILE A 168 -8.50 0.77 -19.20
C ILE A 168 -7.65 1.46 -20.27
N THR A 169 -8.15 2.56 -20.81
CA THR A 169 -7.50 3.31 -21.90
C THR A 169 -6.91 4.65 -21.47
N GLY A 170 -7.21 5.11 -20.25
CA GLY A 170 -6.71 6.38 -19.73
C GLY A 170 -5.52 6.22 -18.80
N PRO A 171 -4.78 7.32 -18.55
CA PRO A 171 -3.60 7.29 -17.70
C PRO A 171 -3.94 7.37 -16.21
N ARG A 172 -3.08 6.76 -15.38
CA ARG A 172 -3.08 6.86 -13.92
C ARG A 172 -1.69 7.26 -13.44
N ILE A 173 -1.63 8.25 -12.56
CA ILE A 173 -0.44 8.62 -11.81
C ILE A 173 -0.60 8.16 -10.36
N ASN A 174 0.43 7.50 -9.84
CA ASN A 174 0.51 7.11 -8.44
C ASN A 174 1.74 7.73 -7.79
N LEU A 175 1.53 8.47 -6.70
CA LEU A 175 2.59 9.04 -5.87
C LEU A 175 2.68 8.25 -4.58
N THR A 176 3.85 7.68 -4.29
CA THR A 176 4.05 6.83 -3.10
C THR A 176 5.15 7.40 -2.22
N TRP A 177 4.73 8.13 -1.19
CA TRP A 177 5.62 8.79 -0.24
C TRP A 177 6.06 7.86 0.89
N ARG A 178 7.34 7.98 1.27
CA ARG A 178 8.01 7.19 2.30
C ARG A 178 9.06 8.03 3.04
N TRP A 179 9.53 7.51 4.17
CA TRP A 179 10.67 8.06 4.91
C TRP A 179 11.92 7.22 4.65
N VAL A 180 13.00 7.88 4.29
CA VAL A 180 14.32 7.26 4.18
C VAL A 180 14.81 6.89 5.57
N GLY A 181 14.89 5.58 5.85
CA GLY A 181 15.41 5.04 7.10
C GLY A 181 16.92 4.83 7.10
N LYS A 182 17.51 4.57 5.92
CA LYS A 182 18.94 4.31 5.77
C LYS A 182 19.51 5.04 4.56
N HIS A 183 20.11 6.20 4.82
CA HIS A 183 20.84 6.96 3.80
C HIS A 183 22.13 6.23 3.36
N THR A 184 22.60 6.51 2.14
CA THR A 184 23.96 6.14 1.74
C THR A 184 24.98 6.96 2.53
N PRO A 185 26.19 6.43 2.81
CA PRO A 185 27.20 7.15 3.60
C PRO A 185 27.61 8.51 3.01
N GLN A 186 27.49 8.66 1.69
CA GLN A 186 27.83 9.88 0.96
C GLN A 186 26.69 10.90 0.93
N CYS A 187 25.45 10.49 1.25
CA CYS A 187 24.30 11.36 1.16
C CYS A 187 24.39 12.51 2.19
N PRO A 188 24.26 13.79 1.79
CA PRO A 188 24.35 14.93 2.72
C PRO A 188 23.33 14.86 3.86
N ALA A 189 22.12 14.37 3.59
CA ALA A 189 21.08 14.13 4.60
C ALA A 189 21.50 13.16 5.72
N CYS A 190 22.48 12.28 5.50
CA CYS A 190 23.01 11.37 6.51
C CYS A 190 23.68 12.12 7.67
N ARG A 191 24.26 13.31 7.41
CA ARG A 191 24.97 14.12 8.41
C ARG A 191 24.07 15.14 9.09
N ALA A 192 23.04 15.60 8.37
CA ALA A 192 22.12 16.63 8.85
C ALA A 192 21.06 16.07 9.81
N ARG A 193 20.69 14.79 9.68
CA ARG A 193 19.78 14.12 10.60
C ARG A 193 20.60 13.24 11.53
N GLY A 194 20.68 13.60 12.80
CA GLY A 194 21.01 12.61 13.83
C GLY A 194 20.12 11.39 13.60
N SER A 195 20.73 10.21 13.57
CA SER A 195 20.12 8.93 13.18
C SER A 195 18.61 8.87 13.48
N VAL A 196 17.75 8.90 12.45
CA VAL A 196 16.30 8.75 12.59
C VAL A 196 15.99 7.26 12.87
N ASN A 197 16.41 6.81 14.05
CA ASN A 197 16.10 5.50 14.62
C ASN A 197 14.76 5.50 15.37
N GLY A 198 13.99 6.59 15.30
CA GLY A 198 12.65 6.66 15.87
C GLY A 198 11.66 5.75 15.13
N PRO A 199 10.55 5.38 15.78
CA PRO A 199 9.44 4.69 15.13
C PRO A 199 8.89 5.54 13.96
N PRO A 200 8.30 4.92 12.92
CA PRO A 200 7.63 5.69 11.87
C PRO A 200 6.53 6.58 12.48
N PRO A 201 6.17 7.69 11.82
CA PRO A 201 5.08 8.52 12.32
C PRO A 201 3.78 7.70 12.33
N GLU A 202 3.02 7.83 13.41
CA GLU A 202 1.69 7.25 13.49
C GLU A 202 0.74 8.07 12.59
N LEU A 203 0.25 7.44 11.52
CA LEU A 203 -0.71 8.08 10.63
C LEU A 203 -2.10 7.91 11.24
N THR A 204 -2.88 9.00 11.22
CA THR A 204 -4.30 8.87 11.55
C THR A 204 -5.01 8.24 10.35
N PRO A 205 -5.94 7.29 10.56
CA PRO A 205 -6.80 6.81 9.48
C PRO A 205 -7.44 8.01 8.78
N VAL A 206 -7.18 8.13 7.48
CA VAL A 206 -7.78 9.20 6.69
C VAL A 206 -9.30 8.97 6.73
N PRO A 207 -10.14 9.99 7.00
CA PRO A 207 -11.58 9.82 7.13
C PRO A 207 -12.17 9.12 5.90
N SER A 208 -12.50 7.84 6.03
CA SER A 208 -13.02 7.05 4.94
C SER A 208 -14.54 7.12 4.95
N GLY A 209 -15.14 7.56 3.84
CA GLY A 209 -16.58 7.39 3.60
C GLY A 209 -17.02 5.92 3.47
N ARG A 210 -16.17 4.95 3.83
CA ARG A 210 -16.45 3.51 3.87
C ARG A 210 -15.68 2.84 5.02
N THR A 211 -16.30 1.84 5.62
CA THR A 211 -15.71 0.98 6.65
C THR A 211 -14.49 0.21 6.10
N PRO A 212 -13.37 0.13 6.84
CA PRO A 212 -12.28 -0.78 6.51
C PRO A 212 -12.80 -2.23 6.52
N PRO A 213 -12.18 -3.15 5.74
CA PRO A 213 -12.51 -4.57 5.85
C PRO A 213 -12.28 -5.04 7.29
N PRO A 214 -13.19 -5.86 7.86
CA PRO A 214 -13.07 -6.26 9.25
C PRO A 214 -11.75 -7.00 9.48
N PRO A 215 -11.11 -6.83 10.67
CA PRO A 215 -9.98 -7.66 11.05
C PRO A 215 -10.37 -9.13 10.96
N ALA A 216 -9.46 -9.97 10.47
CA ALA A 216 -9.68 -11.41 10.38
C ALA A 216 -10.00 -11.94 11.78
N GLN A 217 -11.26 -12.29 12.03
CA GLN A 217 -11.68 -12.93 13.27
C GLN A 217 -11.13 -14.36 13.27
N PRO A 218 -10.56 -14.85 14.40
CA PRO A 218 -10.28 -16.26 14.56
C PRO A 218 -11.60 -17.03 14.45
N ILE A 219 -11.72 -17.87 13.43
CA ILE A 219 -12.89 -18.75 13.30
C ILE A 219 -12.64 -19.91 14.25
N GLU A 220 -13.27 -19.87 15.43
CA GLU A 220 -13.41 -21.07 16.26
C GLU A 220 -14.11 -22.14 15.43
N SER A 221 -13.49 -23.31 15.34
CA SER A 221 -14.02 -24.44 14.60
C SER A 221 -15.21 -25.03 15.35
N PRO A 222 -16.43 -25.12 14.77
CA PRO A 222 -17.42 -26.02 15.31
C PRO A 222 -17.01 -27.42 14.87
N VAL A 223 -16.39 -28.16 15.79
CA VAL A 223 -16.42 -29.62 15.74
C VAL A 223 -17.86 -30.02 16.04
N THR A 224 -18.65 -30.26 15.01
CA THR A 224 -19.92 -30.99 15.14
C THR A 224 -19.96 -32.12 14.13
N SER A 225 -19.70 -33.32 14.66
CA SER A 225 -19.97 -34.60 14.03
C SER A 225 -21.46 -34.71 13.73
N PHE A 226 -21.84 -34.70 12.45
CA PHE A 226 -23.16 -35.15 12.02
C PHE A 226 -23.04 -36.54 11.38
N LYS A 227 -23.62 -37.53 12.06
CA LYS A 227 -23.93 -38.85 11.48
C LYS A 227 -25.04 -38.66 10.45
N GLN A 228 -24.84 -39.18 9.24
CA GLN A 228 -25.88 -39.30 8.22
C GLN A 228 -26.86 -40.41 8.62
N ASP A 229 -28.16 -40.11 8.53
CA ASP A 229 -29.22 -41.11 8.43
C ASP A 229 -29.94 -40.91 7.09
N PRO A 230 -29.98 -41.91 6.18
CA PRO A 230 -30.51 -41.76 4.84
C PRO A 230 -31.96 -42.22 4.77
N GLN A 231 -32.92 -41.28 4.85
CA GLN A 231 -34.27 -41.50 4.33
C GLN A 231 -35.07 -40.19 4.33
N GLN A 232 -35.20 -39.54 3.16
CA GLN A 232 -36.46 -39.00 2.64
C GLN A 232 -36.24 -38.28 1.30
N THR A 233 -37.02 -38.70 0.30
CA THR A 233 -37.15 -38.17 -1.05
C THR A 233 -37.95 -36.85 -1.11
N PRO A 234 -37.81 -36.07 -2.21
CA PRO A 234 -38.10 -34.64 -2.23
C PRO A 234 -39.54 -34.29 -2.61
N ILE A 235 -40.03 -33.15 -2.09
CA ILE A 235 -41.25 -32.48 -2.57
C ILE A 235 -40.86 -31.10 -3.11
N LEU A 236 -41.08 -30.88 -4.41
CA LEU A 236 -41.12 -29.55 -5.03
C LEU A 236 -42.39 -28.81 -4.63
N PRO A 237 -42.36 -27.47 -4.57
CA PRO A 237 -43.30 -26.74 -5.43
C PRO A 237 -42.74 -25.48 -6.12
N SER A 238 -43.13 -25.39 -7.40
CA SER A 238 -43.57 -24.22 -8.18
C SER A 238 -43.05 -22.80 -7.92
N LEU A 239 -42.44 -22.27 -8.97
CA LEU A 239 -42.58 -20.93 -9.57
C LEU A 239 -43.42 -19.88 -8.81
N GLY A 240 -42.74 -18.79 -8.42
CA GLY A 240 -43.32 -17.51 -8.07
C GLY A 240 -42.45 -16.39 -8.63
N LEU A 241 -42.96 -15.76 -9.68
CA LEU A 241 -42.42 -14.59 -10.36
C LEU A 241 -42.74 -13.35 -9.51
N GLU A 242 -41.76 -12.58 -9.03
CA GLU A 242 -41.91 -11.13 -8.74
C GLU A 242 -40.54 -10.45 -8.72
N ALA A 243 -40.39 -9.44 -9.59
CA ALA A 243 -39.40 -8.37 -9.46
C ALA A 243 -39.99 -7.29 -8.54
N PRO A 244 -39.17 -6.47 -7.85
CA PRO A 244 -39.19 -5.07 -8.28
C PRO A 244 -37.89 -4.27 -8.08
N ALA A 245 -37.93 -3.09 -8.73
CA ALA A 245 -37.32 -1.82 -8.36
C ALA A 245 -35.82 -1.61 -8.63
N VAL A 246 -35.56 -1.11 -9.84
CA VAL A 246 -34.49 -0.17 -10.14
C VAL A 246 -34.65 1.07 -9.26
N SER A 247 -33.67 1.36 -8.41
CA SER A 247 -33.49 2.68 -7.79
C SER A 247 -32.18 3.25 -8.29
N SER A 248 -32.30 4.24 -9.17
CA SER A 248 -31.21 5.11 -9.60
C SER A 248 -30.88 6.09 -8.49
N THR A 249 -29.65 6.04 -7.97
CA THR A 249 -29.07 7.17 -7.26
C THR A 249 -27.86 7.67 -8.04
N ALA A 250 -27.93 8.95 -8.39
CA ALA A 250 -26.88 9.69 -9.07
C ALA A 250 -25.57 9.68 -8.25
N PRO A 251 -24.38 9.75 -8.87
CA PRO A 251 -23.14 9.86 -8.14
C PRO A 251 -23.03 11.27 -7.52
N GLU A 252 -22.96 11.33 -6.20
CA GLU A 252 -22.62 12.55 -5.45
C GLU A 252 -21.19 13.04 -5.76
N PRO A 253 -20.93 14.37 -5.64
CA PRO A 253 -19.66 14.96 -6.06
C PRO A 253 -18.50 14.58 -5.12
N GLY A 254 -17.58 13.76 -5.62
CA GLY A 254 -16.13 14.02 -5.58
C GLY A 254 -15.42 14.25 -4.24
N GLY A 255 -15.78 13.54 -3.16
CA GLY A 255 -14.94 13.44 -1.96
C GLY A 255 -13.74 12.50 -2.16
N LEU A 256 -12.58 12.84 -1.58
CA LEU A 256 -11.42 11.92 -1.52
C LEU A 256 -11.84 10.63 -0.81
N ARG A 257 -11.54 9.47 -1.38
CA ARG A 257 -11.77 8.18 -0.71
C ARG A 257 -10.47 7.71 -0.10
N ALA A 258 -10.58 7.08 1.06
CA ALA A 258 -9.44 6.59 1.82
C ALA A 258 -9.49 5.09 2.10
N ALA A 259 -8.31 4.47 2.08
CA ALA A 259 -8.09 3.09 2.51
C ALA A 259 -6.83 3.00 3.38
N SER A 260 -6.82 2.11 4.37
CA SER A 260 -5.64 1.86 5.21
C SER A 260 -5.42 0.36 5.36
N CYS A 261 -4.17 -0.08 5.31
CA CYS A 261 -3.74 -1.44 5.61
C CYS A 261 -2.67 -1.39 6.71
N LYS A 262 -2.92 -2.03 7.86
CA LYS A 262 -1.98 -2.10 8.98
C LYS A 262 -1.71 -3.56 9.34
N ALA A 263 -0.43 -3.95 9.40
CA ALA A 263 -0.01 -5.25 9.90
C ALA A 263 0.76 -5.10 11.22
N ALA A 264 0.33 -5.78 12.27
CA ALA A 264 1.01 -5.80 13.56
C ALA A 264 2.18 -6.81 13.56
N PRO A 265 3.22 -6.62 14.39
CA PRO A 265 4.21 -7.66 14.64
C PRO A 265 3.54 -8.86 15.32
N GLN A 266 3.53 -10.03 14.67
CA GLN A 266 3.20 -11.28 15.34
C GLN A 266 4.34 -11.63 16.31
N MET A 267 4.13 -11.46 17.62
CA MET A 267 4.98 -12.12 18.61
C MET A 267 4.52 -13.58 18.74
N PRO A 268 5.36 -14.59 18.48
CA PRO A 268 5.03 -15.93 18.96
C PRO A 268 5.16 -15.95 20.49
N PRO A 269 4.25 -16.60 21.23
CA PRO A 269 4.50 -16.88 22.65
C PRO A 269 5.67 -17.87 22.73
N PHE A 270 6.78 -17.45 23.35
CA PHE A 270 7.76 -18.40 23.86
C PHE A 270 7.13 -19.15 25.04
N PRO A 271 7.00 -20.49 25.01
CA PRO A 271 6.76 -21.24 26.23
C PRO A 271 8.04 -21.18 27.06
N GLY A 272 7.91 -20.68 28.29
CA GLY A 272 9.02 -20.58 29.23
C GLY A 272 9.70 -21.92 29.48
N MET A 273 11.03 -21.93 29.42
CA MET A 273 11.82 -22.99 30.05
C MET A 273 11.72 -22.83 31.58
N PRO A 274 11.53 -23.91 32.35
CA PRO A 274 11.60 -23.84 33.80
C PRO A 274 13.04 -23.59 34.25
N ALA A 275 13.20 -22.73 35.25
CA ALA A 275 14.47 -22.46 35.91
C ALA A 275 15.03 -23.77 36.51
N GLY A 276 16.18 -24.20 36.02
CA GLY A 276 16.95 -25.29 36.61
C GLY A 276 17.45 -24.89 37.99
N GLY A 277 17.00 -25.62 39.00
CA GLY A 277 17.41 -25.45 40.39
C GLY A 277 18.85 -25.88 40.65
N MET A 278 19.45 -25.21 41.64
CA MET A 278 20.75 -25.49 42.25
C MET A 278 20.89 -26.96 42.66
N MET A 279 22.04 -27.56 42.38
CA MET A 279 22.60 -28.65 43.20
C MET A 279 23.80 -28.10 44.00
N PRO A 280 23.94 -28.43 45.29
CA PRO A 280 25.11 -28.06 46.08
C PRO A 280 26.28 -29.00 45.77
N GLN A 281 27.49 -28.43 45.79
CA GLN A 281 28.74 -29.19 45.76
C GLN A 281 28.93 -29.91 47.09
N MET A 282 29.27 -31.20 47.02
CA MET A 282 30.01 -31.96 48.04
C MET A 282 31.36 -32.32 47.46
#